data_AF-A0A6C2TVS1-F1
#
_entry.id   AF-A0A6C2TVS1-F1
#
_cell.length_a   1.000
_cell.length_b   1.000
_cell.length_c   1.000
_cell.angle_alpha   90.00
_cell.angle_beta   90.00
_cell.angle_gamma   90.00
#
_symmetry.space_group_name_H-M   'P 1'
#
loop_
_entity.id
_entity.type
_entity.pdbx_description
1 polymer ?
#
loop_
_entity_poly.entity_id
_entity_poly.type
_entity_poly.pdbx_seq_one_letter_code
_entity_poly.pdbx_strand_id
1 'polypeptide(L)'
;MIACKQVAKALAHSRYYELPWWRRIPMFAHIKLCVMCGKYHQQVVDMQKGVHDYLVHEDVGDVEPQVHLSDAARKRIEAALKQD
;
A
#
# COMPACT_ATOMS: atom_id res chain seq x y z
N MET A 1 3.92 -13.59 -23.63
CA MET A 1 4.58 -13.53 -22.30
C MET A 1 5.09 -12.12 -22.13
N ILE A 2 4.55 -11.33 -21.18
CA ILE A 2 5.15 -10.02 -20.86
C ILE A 2 6.52 -10.30 -20.21
N ALA A 3 7.54 -9.52 -20.55
CA ALA A 3 8.85 -9.69 -19.94
C ALA A 3 8.88 -9.03 -18.54
N CYS A 4 9.61 -9.59 -17.57
CA CYS A 4 9.80 -8.96 -16.25
C CYS A 4 10.25 -7.50 -16.39
N LYS A 5 11.13 -7.19 -17.35
CA LYS A 5 11.58 -5.82 -17.64
C LYS A 5 10.44 -4.86 -18.00
N GLN A 6 9.42 -5.34 -18.71
CA GLN A 6 8.26 -4.53 -19.07
C GLN A 6 7.39 -4.23 -17.85
N VAL A 7 7.20 -5.22 -16.96
CA VAL A 7 6.51 -5.02 -15.68
C VAL A 7 7.27 -4.02 -14.81
N ALA A 8 8.59 -4.18 -14.69
CA ALA A 8 9.45 -3.25 -13.95
C ALA A 8 9.34 -1.83 -14.49
N LYS A 9 9.42 -1.66 -15.82
CA LYS A 9 9.29 -0.34 -16.47
C LYS A 9 7.91 0.26 -16.23
N ALA A 10 6.84 -0.53 -16.34
CA ALA A 10 5.48 -0.06 -16.09
C ALA A 10 5.31 0.44 -14.66
N LEU A 11 5.75 -0.34 -13.65
CA LEU A 11 5.63 0.01 -12.24
C LEU A 11 6.55 1.18 -11.82
N ALA A 12 7.68 1.38 -12.49
CA ALA A 12 8.61 2.47 -12.19
C ALA A 12 8.14 3.82 -12.76
N HIS A 13 7.50 3.83 -13.94
CA HIS A 13 7.07 5.07 -14.60
C HIS A 13 5.61 5.43 -14.33
N SER A 14 4.79 4.48 -13.86
CA SER A 14 3.36 4.70 -13.63
C SER A 14 2.89 3.90 -12.43
N ARG A 15 1.98 4.48 -11.64
CA ARG A 15 1.38 3.74 -10.52
C ARG A 15 0.38 2.74 -11.07
N TYR A 16 0.27 1.57 -10.46
CA TYR A 16 -0.57 0.49 -11.00
C TYR A 16 -2.03 0.94 -11.18
N TYR A 17 -2.52 1.84 -10.32
CA TYR A 17 -3.86 2.41 -10.32
C TYR A 17 -4.06 3.57 -11.32
N GLU A 18 -3.02 4.00 -12.01
CA GLU A 18 -3.11 4.98 -13.12
C GLU A 18 -3.11 4.28 -14.48
N LEU A 19 -2.65 3.02 -14.52
CA LEU A 19 -2.62 2.25 -15.75
C LEU A 19 -4.05 1.96 -16.24
N PRO A 20 -4.33 1.98 -17.56
CA PRO A 20 -5.59 1.49 -18.09
C PRO A 20 -5.79 0.00 -17.76
N TRP A 21 -7.04 -0.43 -17.60
CA TRP A 21 -7.39 -1.81 -17.22
C TRP A 21 -6.76 -2.87 -18.16
N TRP A 22 -6.70 -2.59 -19.46
CA TRP A 22 -6.11 -3.49 -20.46
C TRP A 22 -4.59 -3.67 -20.29
N ARG A 23 -3.90 -2.73 -19.64
CA ARG A 23 -2.48 -2.88 -19.27
C ARG A 23 -2.29 -3.55 -17.90
N ARG A 24 -3.25 -3.38 -16.99
CA ARG A 24 -3.23 -4.02 -15.66
C ARG A 24 -3.37 -5.53 -15.74
N ILE A 25 -4.32 -6.03 -16.54
CA ILE A 25 -4.62 -7.47 -16.62
C ILE A 25 -3.37 -8.30 -16.91
N PRO A 26 -2.63 -8.06 -18.00
CA PRO A 26 -1.50 -8.92 -18.33
C PRO A 26 -0.28 -8.66 -17.42
N MET A 27 -0.16 -7.46 -16.83
CA MET A 27 0.84 -7.17 -15.79
C MET A 27 0.60 -8.03 -14.54
N PHE A 28 -0.62 -8.03 -14.00
CA PHE A 28 -0.98 -8.85 -12.85
C PHE A 28 -0.91 -10.35 -13.15
N ALA A 29 -1.28 -10.77 -14.35
CA ALA A 29 -1.09 -12.15 -14.78
C ALA A 29 0.39 -12.56 -14.73
N HIS A 30 1.30 -11.70 -15.22
CA HIS A 30 2.74 -11.96 -15.14
C HIS A 30 3.25 -12.01 -13.69
N ILE A 31 2.84 -11.07 -12.85
CA ILE A 31 3.24 -11.02 -11.43
C ILE A 31 2.82 -12.31 -10.70
N LYS A 32 1.61 -12.82 -10.97
CA LYS A 32 1.13 -14.06 -10.35
C LYS A 32 1.80 -15.33 -10.88
N LEU A 33 2.19 -15.36 -12.16
CA LEU A 33 2.71 -16.57 -12.81
C LEU A 33 4.24 -16.65 -12.83
N CYS A 34 4.95 -15.52 -12.71
CA CYS A 34 6.40 -15.51 -12.81
C CYS A 34 7.05 -15.87 -11.47
N VAL A 35 7.68 -17.04 -11.41
CA VAL A 35 8.43 -17.50 -10.23
C VAL A 35 9.66 -16.64 -9.91
N MET A 36 10.21 -15.93 -10.90
CA MET A 36 11.43 -15.13 -10.75
C MET A 36 11.15 -13.75 -10.16
N CYS A 37 10.26 -12.97 -10.81
CA CYS A 37 10.04 -11.57 -10.46
C CYS A 37 8.67 -11.31 -9.80
N GLY A 38 7.82 -12.32 -9.68
CA GLY A 38 6.45 -12.18 -9.16
C GLY A 38 6.41 -11.62 -7.74
N LYS A 39 7.17 -12.20 -6.80
CA LYS A 39 7.22 -11.71 -5.40
C LYS A 39 7.66 -10.25 -5.30
N TYR A 40 8.73 -9.90 -6.00
CA TYR A 40 9.27 -8.54 -5.98
C TYR A 40 8.25 -7.52 -6.53
N HIS A 41 7.67 -7.79 -7.70
CA HIS A 41 6.70 -6.87 -8.28
C HIS A 41 5.39 -6.81 -7.49
N GLN A 42 4.99 -7.90 -6.80
CA GLN A 42 3.87 -7.87 -5.88
C GLN A 42 4.13 -6.89 -4.73
N GLN A 43 5.32 -6.91 -4.12
CA GLN A 43 5.69 -5.96 -3.06
C GLN A 43 5.63 -4.51 -3.53
N VAL A 44 6.09 -4.22 -4.76
CA VAL A 44 6.00 -2.86 -5.34
C VAL A 44 4.55 -2.43 -5.50
N VAL A 45 3.67 -3.33 -5.96
CA VAL A 45 2.23 -3.04 -6.07
C VAL A 45 1.61 -2.80 -4.69
N ASP A 46 1.94 -3.62 -3.70
CA ASP A 46 1.42 -3.49 -2.34
C ASP A 46 1.84 -2.15 -1.72
N MET A 47 3.09 -1.73 -1.94
CA MET A 47 3.58 -0.40 -1.53
C MET A 47 2.79 0.73 -2.22
N GLN A 48 2.62 0.65 -3.54
CA GLN A 48 1.82 1.64 -4.28
C GLN A 48 0.36 1.68 -3.80
N LYS A 49 -0.20 0.52 -3.39
CA LYS A 49 -1.55 0.44 -2.83
C LYS A 49 -1.63 1.12 -1.47
N GLY A 50 -0.64 0.92 -0.60
CA GLY A 50 -0.58 1.62 0.69
C GLY A 50 -0.49 3.14 0.51
N VAL A 51 0.32 3.62 -0.44
CA VAL A 51 0.38 5.06 -0.76
C VAL A 51 -0.95 5.56 -1.31
N HIS A 52 -1.63 4.79 -2.17
CA HIS A 52 -2.94 5.18 -2.68
C HIS A 52 -3.97 5.31 -1.56
N ASP A 53 -4.03 4.32 -0.68
CA ASP A 53 -4.93 4.29 0.47
C ASP A 53 -4.68 5.49 1.38
N TYR A 54 -3.42 5.75 1.73
CA TYR A 54 -3.02 6.92 2.50
C TYR A 54 -3.50 8.24 1.88
N LEU A 55 -3.25 8.44 0.58
CA LEU A 55 -3.68 9.66 -0.12
C LEU A 55 -5.21 9.79 -0.16
N VAL A 56 -5.94 8.68 -0.33
CA VAL A 56 -7.40 8.70 -0.29
C VAL A 56 -7.89 9.12 1.10
N HIS A 57 -7.28 8.59 2.17
CA HIS A 57 -7.58 8.98 3.56
C HIS A 57 -7.21 10.43 3.87
N GLU A 58 -6.12 10.93 3.30
CA GLU A 58 -5.71 12.34 3.39
C GLU A 58 -6.73 13.28 2.72
N ASP A 59 -7.15 12.97 1.49
CA ASP A 59 -8.10 13.78 0.75
C ASP A 59 -9.48 13.86 1.41
N VAL A 60 -9.91 12.81 2.12
CA VAL A 60 -11.18 12.82 2.88
C VAL A 60 -11.04 13.40 4.29
N GLY A 61 -9.84 13.81 4.71
CA GLY A 61 -9.56 14.37 6.04
C GLY A 61 -9.54 13.33 7.17
N ASP A 62 -9.46 12.04 6.85
CA ASP A 62 -9.42 10.90 7.79
C ASP A 62 -7.97 10.46 8.05
N VAL A 63 -7.10 11.44 8.35
CA VAL A 63 -5.65 11.22 8.55
C VAL A 63 -5.35 10.68 9.96
N GLU A 64 -6.28 10.84 10.90
CA GLU A 64 -6.10 10.24 12.22
C GLU A 64 -6.21 8.71 12.13
N PRO A 65 -5.28 7.96 12.75
CA PRO A 65 -5.50 6.54 12.90
C PRO A 65 -6.82 6.34 13.64
N GLN A 66 -7.77 5.62 13.02
CA GLN A 66 -9.06 5.23 13.64
C GLN A 66 -8.88 4.35 14.90
N VAL A 67 -7.63 4.14 15.35
CA VAL A 67 -7.27 3.50 16.60
C VAL A 67 -7.36 4.53 17.73
N HIS A 68 -8.58 4.76 18.21
CA HIS A 68 -8.77 5.45 19.48
C HIS A 68 -8.36 4.52 20.63
N LEU A 69 -7.54 5.03 21.56
CA LEU A 69 -7.27 4.34 22.82
C LEU A 69 -8.60 4.13 23.55
N SER A 70 -8.79 2.94 24.12
CA SER A 70 -9.90 2.76 25.07
C SER A 70 -9.70 3.69 26.27
N ASP A 71 -10.79 4.13 26.89
CA ASP A 71 -10.74 4.99 28.08
C ASP A 71 -9.87 4.38 29.19
N ALA A 72 -9.87 3.05 29.30
CA ALA A 72 -9.01 2.32 30.23
C ALA A 72 -7.53 2.40 29.87
N ALA A 73 -7.16 2.36 28.59
CA ALA A 73 -5.78 2.54 28.15
C ALA A 73 -5.30 3.98 28.37
N ARG A 74 -6.14 4.97 28.04
CA ARG A 74 -5.85 6.40 28.26
C ARG A 74 -5.60 6.72 29.74
N LYS A 75 -6.47 6.28 30.64
CA LYS A 75 -6.33 6.51 32.09
C LYS A 75 -5.06 5.89 32.68
N ARG A 76 -4.65 4.70 32.21
CA ARG A 76 -3.39 4.06 32.64
C ARG A 76 -2.17 4.89 32.27
N ILE A 77 -2.13 5.42 31.04
CA ILE A 77 -1.05 6.27 30.55
C ILE A 77 -1.01 7.60 31.32
N GLU A 78 -2.17 8.24 31.52
CA GLU A 78 -2.26 9.49 32.31
C GLU A 78 -1.81 9.30 33.76
N ALA A 79 -2.08 8.15 34.38
CA ALA A 79 -1.62 7.84 35.73
C ALA A 79 -0.10 7.66 35.80
N ALA A 80 0.50 6.98 34.81
CA ALA A 80 1.95 6.78 34.74
C ALA A 80 2.71 8.11 34.55
N LEU A 81 2.20 9.01 33.72
CA LEU A 81 2.84 10.31 33.45
C LEU A 81 2.75 11.31 34.64
N LYS A 82 1.83 11.10 35.58
CA LYS A 82 1.69 11.95 36.77
C LYS A 82 2.54 11.49 37.96
N GLN A 83 3.23 10.36 37.83
CA GLN A 83 4.06 9.77 38.88
C GLN A 83 5.56 10.12 38.74
N ASP A 84 5.95 10.78 37.64
CA ASP A 84 7.24 11.45 37.44
C ASP A 84 7.13 12.95 37.77
#